data_AF-A0A2Z6RZG0-F1
#
_entry.id   AF-A0A2Z6RZG0-F1
#
_cell.length_a   1.000
_cell.length_b   1.000
_cell.length_c   1.000
_cell.angle_alpha   90.00
_cell.angle_beta   90.00
_cell.angle_gamma   90.00
#
_symmetry.space_group_name_H-M   'P 1'
#
loop_
_entity.id
_entity.type
_entity.pdbx_description
1 polymer ?
#
loop_
_entity_poly.entity_id
_entity_poly.type
_entity_poly.pdbx_seq_one_letter_code
_entity_poly.pdbx_strand_id
1 'polypeptide(L)'
;MSDTNSNSIHEGSQDVIRPISAVSSEPSVKPRNDSLLGVFYGIGMNVNNVIGSGIVTTPGIVWNAVKSPGIVILLWLIGGIVSMSGSLTYVELGAIHKISGGETKYLQTAYPNPKLLMSYLFSCMFVLVIRPGLLCAVIQTGAQYFWYTIKGHRFSDDINNTSENGWNLPFSPFWFIKFLAILLLLIITVYHMLSNRWAALINQGLAIIKLTTYSIIALAGLYRLCQNTDTSRANWKAPLNGNTDITTYSSTTILSIMFTYNGWNNLNYSLDEFRNPEKKLILSNSISVAIVTIMYLLVNVAFISVVPAPLIVDNDKIDETIAAEFFSQLFGGNKSITRFFTFLVVLSVMGTAAVDVWSGSRVIVAAAKSDFFPKYSQELRNWNERFNTPINALLAQFVWCSFLMIIVGGSFSISTFVLFSNLASYSYWIFYFATGIGLLLIRKRNKNNKRKLQLEKDDEELNRNNDRGNNNNNIKLLSKLEEKIFKVPLPIAGIFIISGFFILTFSFAVNVKCPKDNPNCDQIYLGHIRAQKLSPVLLSYGFLFVSLLCWYFFYYWWDTRKKQREAAIMRIDTGHDSMDSEIN
;
A
#
# COMPACT_ATOMS: atom_id res chain seq x y z
N MET A 1 -64.54 -0.44 42.13
CA MET A 1 -65.29 -0.68 40.88
C MET A 1 -64.30 -1.20 39.85
N SER A 2 -64.57 -2.42 39.38
CA SER A 2 -64.02 -3.15 38.22
C SER A 2 -62.51 -3.42 38.13
N ASP A 3 -62.22 -4.72 38.22
CA ASP A 3 -61.01 -5.45 37.82
C ASP A 3 -60.51 -5.15 36.39
N THR A 4 -59.21 -5.35 36.14
CA THR A 4 -58.72 -6.33 35.15
C THR A 4 -57.18 -6.48 35.13
N ASN A 5 -56.74 -7.69 35.48
CA ASN A 5 -55.70 -8.54 34.89
C ASN A 5 -54.32 -8.04 34.44
N SER A 6 -53.34 -8.74 35.01
CA SER A 6 -51.99 -9.07 34.57
C SER A 6 -51.80 -9.39 33.08
N ASN A 7 -50.64 -9.01 32.51
CA ASN A 7 -49.67 -9.97 31.95
C ASN A 7 -48.34 -9.31 31.56
N SER A 8 -47.27 -9.93 32.03
CA SER A 8 -45.86 -9.70 31.71
C SER A 8 -45.51 -10.10 30.28
N ILE A 9 -44.73 -9.30 29.55
CA ILE A 9 -43.82 -9.80 28.50
C ILE A 9 -42.51 -9.00 28.57
N HIS A 10 -41.42 -9.73 28.79
CA HIS A 10 -40.04 -9.29 28.61
C HIS A 10 -39.83 -8.72 27.19
N GLU A 11 -39.72 -7.41 27.05
CA GLU A 11 -39.05 -6.82 25.89
C GLU A 11 -37.54 -6.88 26.12
N GLY A 12 -36.95 -7.97 25.66
CA GLY A 12 -35.52 -7.99 25.35
C GLY A 12 -35.24 -6.88 24.35
N SER A 13 -34.39 -5.94 24.76
CA SER A 13 -33.86 -4.84 23.96
C SER A 13 -33.34 -5.33 22.62
N GLN A 14 -34.21 -5.34 21.60
CA GLN A 14 -33.83 -5.44 20.21
C GLN A 14 -33.28 -4.07 19.81
N ASP A 15 -31.97 -4.01 19.62
CA ASP A 15 -31.31 -2.92 18.92
C ASP A 15 -31.95 -2.77 17.52
N VAL A 16 -32.91 -1.86 17.42
CA VAL A 16 -33.45 -1.38 16.15
C VAL A 16 -32.28 -0.72 15.41
N ILE A 17 -31.68 -1.48 14.49
CA ILE A 17 -30.66 -1.00 13.57
C ILE A 17 -31.27 0.15 12.78
N ARG A 18 -30.93 1.38 13.17
CA ARG A 18 -31.31 2.61 12.46
C ARG A 18 -30.92 2.50 10.99
N PRO A 19 -31.74 3.05 10.07
CA PRO A 19 -31.41 3.11 8.65
C PRO A 19 -30.06 3.81 8.43
N ILE A 20 -29.43 3.50 7.30
CA ILE A 20 -28.06 3.87 6.85
C ILE A 20 -27.76 5.39 6.89
N SER A 21 -28.71 6.24 7.27
CA SER A 21 -28.54 7.68 7.45
C SER A 21 -27.86 8.11 8.75
N ALA A 22 -27.51 7.19 9.67
CA ALA A 22 -26.82 7.53 10.92
C ALA A 22 -25.46 6.84 11.10
N VAL A 23 -24.65 6.74 10.03
CA VAL A 23 -23.22 6.99 10.24
C VAL A 23 -23.18 8.46 10.62
N SER A 24 -22.73 8.78 11.85
CA SER A 24 -22.49 10.16 12.29
C SER A 24 -21.93 10.94 11.11
N SER A 25 -22.76 11.82 10.54
CA SER A 25 -22.31 12.78 9.57
C SER A 25 -21.32 13.65 10.32
N GLU A 26 -20.04 13.27 10.29
CA GLU A 26 -18.98 14.25 10.47
C GLU A 26 -19.39 15.42 9.57
N PRO A 27 -19.39 16.65 10.10
CA PRO A 27 -19.88 17.80 9.35
C PRO A 27 -19.19 17.76 8.00
N SER A 28 -20.00 17.76 6.93
CA SER A 28 -19.50 17.79 5.57
C SER A 28 -18.48 18.92 5.52
N VAL A 29 -17.21 18.54 5.41
CA VAL A 29 -16.12 19.50 5.33
C VAL A 29 -16.50 20.38 4.15
N LYS A 30 -16.84 21.66 4.42
CA LYS A 30 -17.13 22.64 3.37
C LYS A 30 -16.08 22.41 2.28
N PRO A 31 -16.45 22.20 1.01
CA PRO A 31 -15.46 22.01 -0.03
C PRO A 31 -14.54 23.23 0.04
N ARG A 32 -13.29 23.02 0.47
CA ARG A 32 -12.29 24.08 0.40
C ARG A 32 -12.27 24.51 -1.05
N ASN A 33 -12.45 25.80 -1.32
CA ASN A 33 -12.35 26.38 -2.67
C ASN A 33 -10.99 26.06 -3.34
N ASP A 34 -10.03 25.52 -2.59
CA ASP A 34 -8.71 25.06 -3.00
C ASP A 34 -8.68 23.58 -3.45
N SER A 35 -9.71 23.05 -4.11
CA SER A 35 -9.69 21.68 -4.62
C SER A 35 -8.65 21.55 -5.74
N LEU A 36 -7.42 21.19 -5.38
CA LEU A 36 -6.20 21.32 -6.18
C LEU A 36 -6.05 20.24 -7.26
N LEU A 37 -6.75 19.10 -7.16
CA LEU A 37 -6.41 17.91 -7.93
C LEU A 37 -7.37 17.64 -9.09
N GLY A 38 -6.90 17.95 -10.31
CA GLY A 38 -7.51 17.53 -11.57
C GLY A 38 -7.14 16.10 -11.97
N VAL A 39 -7.67 15.62 -13.10
CA VAL A 39 -7.37 14.25 -13.63
C VAL A 39 -5.87 14.11 -13.94
N PHE A 40 -5.29 15.07 -14.66
CA PHE A 40 -3.86 15.03 -15.00
C PHE A 40 -2.95 15.01 -13.78
N TYR A 41 -3.31 15.78 -12.75
CA TYR A 41 -2.61 15.72 -11.47
C TYR A 41 -2.74 14.33 -10.84
N GLY A 42 -3.96 13.76 -10.79
CA GLY A 42 -4.18 12.42 -10.26
C GLY A 42 -3.38 11.35 -11.01
N ILE A 43 -3.36 11.39 -12.34
CA ILE A 43 -2.54 10.51 -13.18
C ILE A 43 -1.07 10.68 -12.82
N GLY A 44 -0.55 11.91 -12.85
CA GLY A 44 0.86 12.20 -12.54
C GLY A 44 1.26 11.75 -11.15
N MET A 45 0.39 11.94 -10.15
CA MET A 45 0.63 11.51 -8.78
C MET A 45 0.65 9.98 -8.63
N ASN A 46 -0.29 9.27 -9.27
CA ASN A 46 -0.33 7.82 -9.21
C ASN A 46 0.84 7.19 -9.97
N VAL A 47 1.15 7.71 -11.16
CA VAL A 47 2.35 7.32 -11.93
C VAL A 47 3.62 7.59 -11.13
N ASN A 48 3.71 8.74 -10.46
CA ASN A 48 4.87 9.09 -9.64
C ASN A 48 5.02 8.15 -8.44
N ASN A 49 3.91 7.68 -7.88
CA ASN A 49 3.96 6.72 -6.78
C ASN A 49 4.40 5.33 -7.28
N VAL A 50 3.73 4.81 -8.32
CA VAL A 50 3.95 3.43 -8.75
C VAL A 50 5.33 3.26 -9.40
N ILE A 51 5.75 4.16 -10.29
CA ILE A 51 7.05 4.07 -10.95
C ILE A 51 8.15 4.55 -9.99
N GLY A 52 8.83 3.60 -9.35
CA GLY A 52 9.86 3.88 -8.34
C GLY A 52 11.04 2.91 -8.35
N SER A 53 11.52 2.55 -7.15
CA SER A 53 12.66 1.63 -6.96
C SER A 53 12.42 0.24 -7.53
N GLY A 54 11.17 -0.24 -7.49
CA GLY A 54 10.83 -1.59 -7.95
C GLY A 54 11.26 -1.85 -9.39
N ILE A 55 11.01 -0.93 -10.33
CA ILE A 55 11.30 -1.19 -11.75
C ILE A 55 12.79 -1.16 -12.07
N VAL A 56 13.63 -0.54 -11.22
CA VAL A 56 15.09 -0.48 -11.39
C VAL A 56 15.83 -1.58 -10.61
N THR A 57 15.11 -2.41 -9.87
CA THR A 57 15.68 -3.45 -9.00
C THR A 57 15.08 -4.82 -9.32
N THR A 58 13.75 -4.92 -9.30
CA THR A 58 12.99 -6.16 -9.50
C THR A 58 13.28 -6.89 -10.82
N PRO A 59 13.48 -6.24 -11.99
CA PRO A 59 13.75 -6.97 -13.21
C PRO A 59 14.99 -7.88 -13.13
N GLY A 60 16.06 -7.43 -12.46
CA GLY A 60 17.25 -8.26 -12.24
C GLY A 60 16.97 -9.45 -11.34
N ILE A 61 16.23 -9.22 -10.24
CA ILE A 61 15.80 -10.26 -9.29
C ILE A 61 14.96 -11.33 -9.98
N VAL A 62 13.93 -10.90 -10.72
CA VAL A 62 12.97 -11.77 -11.41
C VAL A 62 13.64 -12.53 -12.55
N TRP A 63 14.50 -11.87 -13.33
CA TRP A 63 15.19 -12.53 -14.43
C TRP A 63 16.21 -13.57 -13.93
N ASN A 64 16.96 -13.27 -12.87
CA ASN A 64 17.86 -14.25 -12.24
C ASN A 64 17.09 -15.46 -11.69
N ALA A 65 15.93 -15.22 -11.08
CA ALA A 65 15.07 -16.29 -10.54
C ALA A 65 14.51 -17.19 -11.66
N VAL A 66 13.82 -16.59 -12.64
CA VAL A 66 13.04 -17.30 -13.67
C VAL A 66 13.90 -17.85 -14.80
N LYS A 67 15.04 -17.21 -15.10
CA LYS A 67 16.01 -17.58 -16.15
C LYS A 67 15.48 -17.60 -17.60
N SER A 68 14.21 -17.24 -17.84
CA SER A 68 13.61 -17.19 -19.18
C SER A 68 12.97 -15.81 -19.44
N PRO A 69 13.49 -15.02 -20.41
CA PRO A 69 12.95 -13.72 -20.77
C PRO A 69 11.45 -13.71 -21.11
N GLY A 70 10.98 -14.71 -21.85
CA GLY A 70 9.56 -14.78 -22.23
C GLY A 70 8.63 -14.94 -21.02
N ILE A 71 9.05 -15.73 -20.03
CA ILE A 71 8.28 -15.90 -18.79
C ILE A 71 8.36 -14.63 -17.93
N VAL A 72 9.50 -13.93 -17.89
CA VAL A 72 9.62 -12.64 -17.21
C VAL A 72 8.56 -11.66 -17.72
N ILE A 73 8.47 -11.46 -19.04
CA ILE A 73 7.47 -10.57 -19.64
C ILE A 73 6.03 -10.99 -19.32
N LEU A 74 5.74 -12.30 -19.38
CA LEU A 74 4.42 -12.83 -19.03
C LEU A 74 4.03 -12.51 -17.58
N LEU A 75 4.95 -12.68 -16.63
CA LEU A 75 4.69 -12.40 -15.21
C LEU A 75 4.48 -10.92 -14.94
N TRP A 76 5.21 -10.02 -15.63
CA TRP A 76 4.97 -8.58 -15.57
C TRP A 76 3.61 -8.18 -16.13
N LEU A 77 3.15 -8.84 -17.21
CA LEU A 77 1.81 -8.63 -17.77
C LEU A 77 0.72 -9.09 -16.79
N ILE A 78 0.88 -10.28 -16.20
CA ILE A 78 -0.04 -10.79 -15.16
C ILE A 78 -0.10 -9.80 -14.00
N GLY A 79 1.04 -9.28 -13.56
CA GLY A 79 1.08 -8.28 -12.49
C GLY A 79 0.36 -6.98 -12.84
N GLY A 80 0.44 -6.52 -14.08
CA GLY A 80 -0.33 -5.37 -14.57
C GLY A 80 -1.84 -5.63 -14.55
N ILE A 81 -2.28 -6.82 -14.97
CA ILE A 81 -3.69 -7.23 -14.93
C ILE A 81 -4.22 -7.27 -13.50
N VAL A 82 -3.48 -7.88 -12.58
CA VAL A 82 -3.86 -7.94 -11.15
C VAL A 82 -3.95 -6.54 -10.55
N SER A 83 -3.00 -5.66 -10.88
CA SER A 83 -2.96 -4.28 -10.39
C SER A 83 -4.10 -3.44 -10.95
N MET A 84 -4.47 -3.62 -12.22
CA MET A 84 -5.65 -2.98 -12.82
C MET A 84 -6.93 -3.44 -12.12
N SER A 85 -7.07 -4.75 -11.87
CA SER A 85 -8.20 -5.32 -11.15
C SER A 85 -8.33 -4.77 -9.72
N GLY A 86 -7.22 -4.66 -8.99
CA GLY A 86 -7.18 -4.01 -7.68
C GLY A 86 -7.56 -2.53 -7.74
N SER A 87 -6.97 -1.81 -8.68
CA SER A 87 -7.24 -0.39 -8.92
C SER A 87 -8.73 -0.11 -9.16
N LEU A 88 -9.38 -0.86 -10.05
CA LEU A 88 -10.81 -0.71 -10.34
C LEU A 88 -11.70 -1.07 -9.14
N THR A 89 -11.29 -2.07 -8.34
CA THR A 89 -11.97 -2.43 -7.08
C THR A 89 -11.94 -1.26 -6.09
N TYR A 90 -10.78 -0.60 -5.96
CA TYR A 90 -10.62 0.55 -5.09
C TYR A 90 -11.30 1.81 -5.61
N VAL A 91 -11.40 1.99 -6.93
CA VAL A 91 -12.15 3.08 -7.54
C VAL A 91 -13.62 3.04 -7.12
N GLU A 92 -14.25 1.85 -7.14
CA GLU A 92 -15.63 1.71 -6.65
C GLU A 92 -15.74 2.01 -5.15
N LEU A 93 -14.84 1.47 -4.33
CA LEU A 93 -14.83 1.76 -2.89
C LEU A 93 -14.64 3.25 -2.60
N GLY A 94 -13.76 3.91 -3.32
CA GLY A 94 -13.53 5.35 -3.24
C GLY A 94 -14.73 6.17 -3.69
N ALA A 95 -15.42 5.73 -4.74
CA ALA A 95 -16.65 6.38 -5.21
C ALA A 95 -17.82 6.21 -4.23
N ILE A 96 -17.86 5.12 -3.46
CA ILE A 96 -18.84 4.89 -2.39
C ILE A 96 -18.59 5.82 -1.19
N HIS A 97 -17.35 5.90 -0.70
CA HIS A 97 -17.05 6.57 0.58
C HIS A 97 -16.72 8.06 0.42
N LYS A 98 -16.02 8.44 -0.65
CA LYS A 98 -15.62 9.83 -0.99
C LYS A 98 -14.87 10.59 0.11
N ILE A 99 -14.31 9.87 1.09
CA ILE A 99 -13.56 10.44 2.21
C ILE A 99 -12.13 9.90 2.23
N SER A 100 -11.20 10.70 2.76
CA SER A 100 -9.80 10.29 2.90
C SER A 100 -9.64 9.17 3.95
N GLY A 101 -8.60 8.36 3.77
CA GLY A 101 -8.24 7.29 4.70
C GLY A 101 -8.19 5.89 4.08
N GLY A 102 -8.62 5.73 2.83
CA GLY A 102 -8.50 4.47 2.08
C GLY A 102 -9.08 3.27 2.82
N GLU A 103 -8.27 2.21 2.95
CA GLU A 103 -8.62 0.95 3.58
C GLU A 103 -9.06 1.12 5.03
N THR A 104 -8.55 2.13 5.75
CA THR A 104 -9.01 2.47 7.12
C THR A 104 -10.53 2.59 7.16
N LYS A 105 -11.11 3.27 6.16
CA LYS A 105 -12.55 3.49 6.04
C LYS A 105 -13.25 2.37 5.29
N TYR A 106 -12.65 1.81 4.25
CA TYR A 106 -13.25 0.69 3.52
C TYR A 106 -13.46 -0.52 4.42
N LEU A 107 -12.46 -0.88 5.22
CA LEU A 107 -12.52 -2.01 6.14
C LEU A 107 -13.45 -1.74 7.34
N GLN A 108 -13.50 -0.50 7.83
CA GLN A 108 -14.48 -0.10 8.86
C GLN A 108 -15.91 -0.36 8.40
N THR A 109 -16.23 0.04 7.15
CA THR A 109 -17.56 -0.16 6.58
C THR A 109 -17.81 -1.63 6.27
N ALA A 110 -16.84 -2.33 5.68
CA ALA A 110 -16.99 -3.72 5.27
C ALA A 110 -17.16 -4.68 6.46
N TYR A 111 -16.41 -4.46 7.54
CA TYR A 111 -16.34 -5.33 8.71
C TYR A 111 -16.74 -4.54 9.98
N PRO A 112 -18.04 -4.30 10.20
CA PRO A 112 -18.51 -3.47 11.32
C PRO A 112 -18.38 -4.16 12.69
N ASN A 113 -18.27 -5.50 12.72
CA ASN A 113 -18.24 -6.31 13.93
C ASN A 113 -16.98 -7.20 13.95
N PRO A 114 -16.18 -7.18 15.03
CA PRO A 114 -16.21 -6.25 16.16
C PRO A 114 -15.90 -4.79 15.76
N LYS A 115 -16.47 -3.83 16.49
CA LYS A 115 -16.40 -2.40 16.14
C LYS A 115 -14.95 -1.92 16.03
N LEU A 116 -14.64 -1.24 14.91
CA LEU A 116 -13.33 -0.69 14.54
C LEU A 116 -12.15 -1.67 14.45
N LEU A 117 -12.33 -2.98 14.66
CA LEU A 117 -11.23 -3.96 14.66
C LEU A 117 -10.41 -3.89 13.37
N MET A 118 -11.04 -4.12 12.22
CA MET A 118 -10.31 -4.18 10.94
C MET A 118 -9.68 -2.85 10.55
N SER A 119 -10.34 -1.73 10.89
CA SER A 119 -9.83 -0.38 10.67
C SER A 119 -8.60 -0.09 11.52
N TYR A 120 -8.63 -0.49 12.79
CA TYR A 120 -7.53 -0.37 13.73
C TYR A 120 -6.34 -1.24 13.31
N LEU A 121 -6.59 -2.52 12.97
CA LEU A 121 -5.54 -3.44 12.51
C LEU A 121 -4.85 -2.91 11.27
N PHE A 122 -5.61 -2.45 10.27
CA PHE A 122 -5.03 -1.83 9.09
C PHE A 122 -4.20 -0.61 9.45
N SER A 123 -4.75 0.33 10.24
CA SER A 123 -4.06 1.56 10.60
C SER A 123 -2.76 1.30 11.36
N CYS A 124 -2.80 0.37 12.32
CA CYS A 124 -1.64 -0.03 13.11
C CYS A 124 -0.57 -0.67 12.22
N MET A 125 -0.95 -1.65 11.40
CA MET A 125 -0.03 -2.28 10.44
C MET A 125 0.48 -1.30 9.39
N PHE A 126 -0.34 -0.35 8.97
CA PHE A 126 0.03 0.64 7.99
C PHE A 126 1.12 1.57 8.51
N VAL A 127 0.94 2.07 9.73
CA VAL A 127 1.87 3.00 10.38
C VAL A 127 3.15 2.31 10.86
N LEU A 128 3.06 1.06 11.35
CA LEU A 128 4.21 0.36 11.92
C LEU A 128 5.01 -0.45 10.88
N VAL A 129 4.37 -0.99 9.85
CA VAL A 129 4.99 -2.00 8.97
C VAL A 129 4.88 -1.64 7.49
N ILE A 130 3.67 -1.43 6.96
CA ILE A 130 3.46 -1.27 5.51
C ILE A 130 4.17 -0.02 5.01
N ARG A 131 3.80 1.16 5.52
CA ARG A 131 4.35 2.43 5.04
C ARG A 131 5.84 2.55 5.34
N PRO A 132 6.33 2.22 6.55
CA PRO A 132 7.76 2.25 6.82
C PRO A 132 8.56 1.26 5.99
N GLY A 133 8.05 0.03 5.78
CA GLY A 133 8.71 -0.96 4.94
C GLY A 133 8.82 -0.51 3.48
N LEU A 134 7.76 0.06 2.90
CA LEU A 134 7.81 0.67 1.57
C LEU A 134 8.88 1.77 1.51
N LEU A 135 8.84 2.73 2.45
CA LEU A 135 9.79 3.84 2.49
C LEU A 135 11.23 3.39 2.66
N CYS A 136 11.50 2.43 3.55
CA CYS A 136 12.83 1.90 3.77
C CYS A 136 13.36 1.20 2.52
N ALA A 137 12.55 0.36 1.87
CA ALA A 137 12.95 -0.31 0.63
C ALA A 137 13.26 0.71 -0.49
N VAL A 138 12.37 1.67 -0.70
CA VAL A 138 12.51 2.69 -1.76
C VAL A 138 13.75 3.56 -1.53
N ILE A 139 13.88 4.17 -0.35
CA ILE A 139 14.97 5.12 -0.09
C ILE A 139 16.34 4.44 -0.01
N GLN A 140 16.43 3.18 0.43
CA GLN A 140 17.68 2.44 0.39
C GLN A 140 18.13 2.13 -1.04
N THR A 141 17.21 1.78 -1.94
CA THR A 141 17.54 1.71 -3.37
C THR A 141 18.05 3.07 -3.87
N GLY A 142 17.42 4.17 -3.46
CA GLY A 142 17.89 5.53 -3.79
C GLY A 142 19.33 5.78 -3.33
N ALA A 143 19.67 5.36 -2.11
CA ALA A 143 21.03 5.46 -1.58
C ALA A 143 22.04 4.56 -2.33
N GLN A 144 21.65 3.35 -2.74
CA GLN A 144 22.50 2.46 -3.54
C GLN A 144 22.78 3.04 -4.94
N TYR A 145 21.76 3.59 -5.61
CA TYR A 145 21.93 4.26 -6.89
C TYR A 145 22.76 5.55 -6.76
N PHE A 146 22.64 6.27 -5.64
CA PHE A 146 23.48 7.43 -5.36
C PHE A 146 24.94 7.02 -5.11
N TRP A 147 25.19 5.90 -4.43
CA TRP A 147 26.52 5.32 -4.32
C TRP A 147 27.12 5.03 -5.71
N TYR A 148 26.37 4.36 -6.58
CA TYR A 148 26.80 4.09 -7.94
C TYR A 148 27.08 5.39 -8.72
N THR A 149 26.27 6.44 -8.51
CA THR A 149 26.48 7.76 -9.12
C THR A 149 27.84 8.37 -8.75
N ILE A 150 28.26 8.23 -7.48
CA ILE A 150 29.53 8.79 -6.99
C ILE A 150 30.71 7.88 -7.35
N LYS A 151 30.61 6.59 -7.03
CA LYS A 151 31.72 5.63 -7.09
C LYS A 151 31.85 4.97 -8.47
N GLY A 152 30.76 4.83 -9.21
CA GLY A 152 30.70 4.20 -10.53
C GLY A 152 30.75 2.66 -10.50
N HIS A 153 30.48 2.05 -9.36
CA HIS A 153 30.36 0.60 -9.17
C HIS A 153 29.40 0.31 -7.99
N ARG A 154 29.05 -0.95 -7.76
CA ARG A 154 28.03 -1.33 -6.76
C ARG A 154 28.64 -1.30 -5.37
N PHE A 155 27.86 -0.90 -4.36
CA PHE A 155 28.36 -0.91 -2.97
C PHE A 155 28.68 -2.32 -2.47
N SER A 156 28.03 -3.35 -3.03
CA SER A 156 28.24 -4.76 -2.72
C SER A 156 29.57 -5.31 -3.23
N ASP A 157 30.24 -4.60 -4.13
CA ASP A 157 31.56 -4.99 -4.66
C ASP A 157 32.65 -4.69 -3.63
N ASP A 158 32.41 -3.72 -2.74
CA ASP A 158 33.30 -3.30 -1.66
C ASP A 158 33.06 -4.09 -0.34
N ILE A 159 32.15 -5.06 -0.35
CA ILE A 159 31.83 -5.92 0.81
C ILE A 159 32.32 -7.35 0.51
N ASN A 160 33.38 -7.77 1.21
CA ASN A 160 34.01 -9.07 1.02
C ASN A 160 33.36 -10.20 1.85
N ASN A 161 32.70 -9.89 2.98
CA ASN A 161 32.03 -10.88 3.85
C ASN A 161 30.52 -10.62 3.90
N THR A 162 29.72 -11.55 3.37
CA THR A 162 28.24 -11.47 3.35
C THR A 162 27.55 -12.37 4.38
N SER A 163 28.30 -13.24 5.06
CA SER A 163 27.79 -14.26 5.99
C SER A 163 27.56 -13.76 7.42
N GLU A 164 28.05 -12.58 7.77
CA GLU A 164 27.92 -12.03 9.13
C GLU A 164 26.67 -11.16 9.29
N ASN A 165 26.25 -10.93 10.54
CA ASN A 165 25.23 -9.93 10.83
C ASN A 165 25.73 -8.53 10.39
N GLY A 166 24.83 -7.62 10.01
CA GLY A 166 25.25 -6.29 9.56
C GLY A 166 25.91 -5.43 10.65
N TRP A 167 25.75 -5.81 11.91
CA TRP A 167 26.38 -5.16 13.07
C TRP A 167 27.88 -5.43 13.19
N ASN A 168 28.36 -6.55 12.66
CA ASN A 168 29.79 -6.88 12.61
C ASN A 168 30.51 -6.26 11.40
N LEU A 169 29.76 -5.70 10.44
CA LEU A 169 30.34 -5.07 9.26
C LEU A 169 30.97 -3.71 9.61
N PRO A 170 32.08 -3.33 8.94
CA PRO A 170 32.72 -2.04 9.14
C PRO A 170 31.79 -0.89 8.77
N PHE A 171 32.07 0.30 9.32
CA PHE A 171 31.27 1.52 9.12
C PHE A 171 31.19 2.01 7.66
N SER A 172 31.98 1.45 6.74
CA SER A 172 31.92 1.71 5.32
C SER A 172 32.16 0.42 4.54
N PRO A 173 31.38 0.10 3.48
CA PRO A 173 30.33 0.89 2.81
C PRO A 173 28.89 0.65 3.34
N PHE A 174 28.66 -0.39 4.14
CA PHE A 174 27.32 -0.84 4.56
C PHE A 174 26.53 0.23 5.33
N TRP A 175 27.14 0.83 6.36
CA TRP A 175 26.48 1.85 7.18
C TRP A 175 26.30 3.18 6.44
N PHE A 176 27.22 3.53 5.54
CA PHE A 176 27.11 4.72 4.70
C PHE A 176 25.80 4.75 3.90
N ILE A 177 25.42 3.62 3.28
CA ILE A 177 24.14 3.52 2.54
C ILE A 177 22.94 3.81 3.45
N LYS A 178 22.96 3.34 4.70
CA LYS A 178 21.87 3.54 5.67
C LYS A 178 21.77 5.00 6.12
N PHE A 179 22.90 5.63 6.44
CA PHE A 179 22.89 7.06 6.82
C PHE A 179 22.50 7.96 5.65
N LEU A 180 22.96 7.63 4.43
CA LEU A 180 22.55 8.34 3.22
C LEU A 180 21.05 8.18 2.97
N ALA A 181 20.49 6.97 3.13
CA ALA A 181 19.06 6.73 3.07
C ALA A 181 18.29 7.61 4.07
N ILE A 182 18.71 7.65 5.33
CA ILE A 182 18.10 8.52 6.36
C ILE A 182 18.18 10.00 5.95
N LEU A 183 19.32 10.44 5.42
CA LEU A 183 19.50 11.82 4.95
C LEU A 183 18.54 12.16 3.79
N LEU A 184 18.40 11.27 2.80
CA LEU A 184 17.45 11.46 1.69
C LEU A 184 16.00 11.55 2.21
N LEU A 185 15.63 10.68 3.15
CA LEU A 185 14.31 10.72 3.78
C LEU A 185 14.10 12.00 4.61
N LEU A 186 15.13 12.49 5.30
CA LEU A 186 15.09 13.73 6.06
C LEU A 186 14.82 14.92 5.14
N ILE A 187 15.54 15.02 4.02
CA ILE A 187 15.32 16.07 3.01
C ILE A 187 13.86 16.07 2.55
N ILE A 188 13.32 14.89 2.24
CA ILE A 188 11.93 14.71 1.82
C ILE A 188 10.96 15.18 2.90
N THR A 189 11.18 14.74 4.13
CA THR A 189 10.32 15.07 5.27
C THR A 189 10.31 16.58 5.53
N VAL A 190 11.48 17.22 5.49
CA VAL A 190 11.63 18.67 5.76
C VAL A 190 10.86 19.50 4.75
N TYR A 191 10.98 19.26 3.44
CA TYR A 191 10.24 20.09 2.49
C TYR A 191 8.73 19.84 2.55
N HIS A 192 8.30 18.61 2.90
CA HIS A 192 6.89 18.30 3.17
C HIS A 192 6.36 19.00 4.43
N MET A 193 7.20 19.28 5.43
CA MET A 193 6.83 20.06 6.61
C MET A 193 6.67 21.55 6.29
N LEU A 194 7.52 22.10 5.42
CA LEU A 194 7.59 23.54 5.16
C LEU A 194 6.45 24.08 4.27
N SER A 195 5.99 23.33 3.26
CA SER A 195 4.86 23.78 2.44
C SER A 195 4.29 22.69 1.54
N ASN A 196 2.97 22.49 1.62
CA ASN A 196 2.25 21.60 0.70
C ASN A 196 2.32 22.05 -0.77
N ARG A 197 2.35 23.37 -1.03
CA ARG A 197 2.38 23.90 -2.41
C ARG A 197 3.72 23.59 -3.07
N TRP A 198 4.83 23.88 -2.38
CA TRP A 198 6.17 23.57 -2.87
C TRP A 198 6.40 22.07 -3.00
N ALA A 199 5.95 21.29 -2.01
CA ALA A 199 6.02 19.83 -2.09
C ALA A 199 5.26 19.27 -3.31
N ALA A 200 4.07 19.80 -3.61
CA ALA A 200 3.30 19.39 -4.79
C ALA A 200 4.02 19.76 -6.10
N LEU A 201 4.64 20.94 -6.20
CA LEU A 201 5.42 21.35 -7.36
C LEU A 201 6.66 20.46 -7.56
N ILE A 202 7.41 20.19 -6.49
CA ILE A 202 8.57 19.28 -6.51
C ILE A 202 8.13 17.89 -6.98
N ASN A 203 7.05 17.35 -6.42
CA ASN A 203 6.56 16.02 -6.79
C ASN A 203 6.14 15.94 -8.26
N GLN A 204 5.53 16.99 -8.82
CA GLN A 204 5.22 17.04 -10.26
C GLN A 204 6.48 17.09 -11.11
N GLY A 205 7.48 17.90 -10.72
CA GLY A 205 8.77 17.94 -11.42
C GLY A 205 9.47 16.58 -11.43
N LEU A 206 9.52 15.91 -10.27
CA LEU A 206 10.08 14.55 -10.16
C LEU A 206 9.31 13.52 -10.99
N ALA A 207 7.98 13.65 -11.10
CA ALA A 207 7.14 12.81 -11.95
C ALA A 207 7.50 12.94 -13.45
N ILE A 208 7.74 14.18 -13.91
CA ILE A 208 8.15 14.44 -15.29
C ILE A 208 9.54 13.85 -15.55
N ILE A 209 10.51 14.14 -14.67
CA ILE A 209 11.89 13.64 -14.80
C ILE A 209 11.92 12.12 -14.90
N LYS A 210 11.18 11.42 -14.02
CA LYS A 210 11.15 9.96 -14.07
C LYS A 210 10.47 9.42 -15.32
N LEU A 211 9.34 9.99 -15.74
CA LEU A 211 8.64 9.55 -16.96
C LEU A 211 9.53 9.70 -18.18
N THR A 212 10.25 10.81 -18.30
CA THR A 212 11.25 11.02 -19.36
C THR A 212 12.35 9.97 -19.27
N THR A 213 12.91 9.74 -18.08
CA THR A 213 14.01 8.78 -17.86
C THR A 213 13.62 7.36 -18.30
N TYR A 214 12.46 6.85 -17.87
CA TYR A 214 12.02 5.51 -18.25
C TYR A 214 11.58 5.42 -19.71
N SER A 215 11.07 6.51 -20.29
CA SER A 215 10.81 6.56 -21.74
C SER A 215 12.10 6.44 -22.54
N ILE A 216 13.19 7.09 -22.10
CA ILE A 216 14.52 6.95 -22.73
C ILE A 216 15.01 5.50 -22.63
N ILE A 217 14.90 4.87 -21.45
CA ILE A 217 15.26 3.45 -21.26
C ILE A 217 14.48 2.56 -22.24
N ALA A 218 13.15 2.73 -22.29
CA ALA A 218 12.26 1.96 -23.15
C ALA A 218 12.62 2.11 -24.63
N LEU A 219 12.79 3.35 -25.12
CA LEU A 219 13.11 3.63 -26.51
C LEU A 219 14.51 3.13 -26.90
N ALA A 220 15.51 3.32 -26.04
CA ALA A 220 16.86 2.81 -26.27
C ALA A 220 16.89 1.28 -26.32
N GLY A 221 16.13 0.63 -25.45
CA GLY A 221 15.93 -0.82 -25.44
C GLY A 221 15.28 -1.36 -26.71
N LEU A 222 14.17 -0.75 -27.13
CA LEU A 222 13.49 -1.09 -28.39
C LEU A 222 14.40 -0.92 -29.60
N TYR A 223 15.17 0.17 -29.63
CA TYR A 223 16.16 0.40 -30.68
C TYR A 223 17.21 -0.71 -30.75
N ARG A 224 17.76 -1.13 -29.59
CA ARG A 224 18.73 -2.24 -29.52
C ARG A 224 18.12 -3.60 -29.85
N LEU A 225 16.84 -3.81 -29.54
CA LEU A 225 16.08 -4.98 -29.97
C LEU A 225 15.93 -5.01 -31.49
N CYS A 226 15.50 -3.91 -32.12
CA CYS A 226 15.34 -3.80 -33.57
C CYS A 226 16.68 -3.93 -34.33
N GLN A 227 17.78 -3.44 -33.75
CA GLN A 227 19.12 -3.65 -34.30
C GLN A 227 19.57 -5.11 -34.29
N ASN A 228 18.90 -5.99 -33.52
CA ASN A 228 19.23 -7.41 -33.41
C ASN A 228 20.71 -7.67 -33.08
N THR A 229 21.23 -6.91 -32.12
CA THR A 229 22.59 -7.06 -31.58
C THR A 229 22.84 -8.46 -31.04
N ASP A 230 24.10 -8.89 -30.97
CA ASP A 230 24.45 -10.24 -30.53
C ASP A 230 23.94 -10.55 -29.12
N THR A 231 24.07 -9.60 -28.18
CA THR A 231 23.54 -9.71 -26.81
C THR A 231 22.03 -9.90 -26.80
N SER A 232 21.30 -9.02 -27.51
CA SER A 232 19.83 -9.12 -27.62
C SER A 232 19.42 -10.47 -28.18
N ARG A 233 20.05 -10.88 -29.30
CA ARG A 233 19.78 -12.16 -29.96
C ARG A 233 20.05 -13.35 -29.05
N ALA A 234 21.15 -13.33 -28.31
CA ALA A 234 21.51 -14.39 -27.38
C ALA A 234 20.48 -14.52 -26.25
N ASN A 235 20.09 -13.40 -25.65
CA ASN A 235 19.12 -13.38 -24.56
C ASN A 235 17.73 -13.86 -25.02
N TRP A 236 17.20 -13.32 -26.13
CA TRP A 236 15.86 -13.66 -26.62
C TRP A 236 15.75 -15.04 -27.29
N LYS A 237 16.87 -15.71 -27.61
CA LYS A 237 16.89 -17.12 -28.05
C LYS A 237 16.71 -18.12 -26.91
N ALA A 238 16.76 -17.67 -25.64
CA ALA A 238 16.61 -18.55 -24.50
C ALA A 238 15.24 -19.28 -24.52
N PRO A 239 15.21 -20.59 -24.24
CA PRO A 239 13.97 -21.37 -24.28
C PRO A 239 12.93 -20.92 -23.24
N LEU A 240 11.66 -21.24 -23.53
CA LEU A 240 10.50 -20.98 -22.65
C LEU A 240 10.33 -22.04 -21.54
N ASN A 241 11.39 -22.72 -21.14
CA ASN A 241 11.37 -23.75 -20.11
C ASN A 241 11.63 -23.21 -18.69
N GLY A 242 12.23 -22.02 -18.57
CA GLY A 242 12.43 -21.32 -17.31
C GLY A 242 13.13 -22.16 -16.23
N ASN A 243 12.94 -21.76 -14.98
CA ASN A 243 13.33 -22.57 -13.83
C ASN A 243 12.23 -23.60 -13.54
N THR A 244 12.60 -24.87 -13.34
CA THR A 244 11.65 -25.98 -13.10
C THR A 244 11.08 -25.97 -11.69
N ASP A 245 11.70 -25.24 -10.78
CA ASP A 245 11.27 -25.15 -9.39
C ASP A 245 10.16 -24.11 -9.21
N ILE A 246 8.94 -24.60 -8.98
CA ILE A 246 7.73 -23.79 -8.82
C ILE A 246 7.83 -22.76 -7.68
N THR A 247 8.63 -23.03 -6.65
CA THR A 247 8.82 -22.12 -5.51
C THR A 247 9.60 -20.85 -5.89
N THR A 248 10.31 -20.86 -7.01
CA THR A 248 11.00 -19.69 -7.55
C THR A 248 10.00 -18.62 -8.02
N TYR A 249 8.81 -19.05 -8.46
CA TYR A 249 7.77 -18.16 -8.95
C TYR A 249 6.95 -17.52 -7.83
N SER A 250 6.99 -18.05 -6.61
CA SER A 250 6.14 -17.58 -5.51
C SER A 250 6.70 -16.32 -4.81
N SER A 251 7.42 -16.50 -3.70
CA SER A 251 7.78 -15.41 -2.78
C SER A 251 8.82 -14.45 -3.37
N THR A 252 9.73 -14.93 -4.22
CA THR A 252 10.79 -14.04 -4.76
C THR A 252 10.31 -13.30 -6.00
N THR A 253 9.54 -13.95 -6.87
CA THR A 253 9.18 -13.38 -8.18
C THR A 253 7.88 -12.58 -8.12
N ILE A 254 6.76 -13.21 -7.77
CA ILE A 254 5.45 -12.55 -7.81
C ILE A 254 5.37 -11.41 -6.81
N LEU A 255 5.89 -11.57 -5.59
CA LEU A 255 5.89 -10.48 -4.61
C LEU A 255 6.71 -9.28 -5.07
N SER A 256 7.90 -9.49 -5.65
CA SER A 256 8.72 -8.39 -6.16
C SER A 256 8.02 -7.64 -7.30
N ILE A 257 7.34 -8.37 -8.20
CA ILE A 257 6.53 -7.75 -9.25
C ILE A 257 5.36 -6.97 -8.62
N MET A 258 4.64 -7.56 -7.67
CA MET A 258 3.51 -6.90 -7.00
C MET A 258 3.94 -5.67 -6.19
N PHE A 259 5.11 -5.72 -5.56
CA PHE A 259 5.74 -4.56 -4.92
C PHE A 259 5.99 -3.45 -5.94
N THR A 260 6.49 -3.81 -7.12
CA THR A 260 6.82 -2.82 -8.16
C THR A 260 5.59 -2.14 -8.74
N TYR A 261 4.45 -2.84 -8.77
CA TYR A 261 3.16 -2.25 -9.15
C TYR A 261 2.44 -1.54 -7.98
N ASN A 262 2.91 -1.66 -6.74
CA ASN A 262 2.23 -1.09 -5.59
C ASN A 262 2.14 0.45 -5.70
N GLY A 263 1.07 1.02 -5.13
CA GLY A 263 0.87 2.46 -5.06
C GLY A 263 -0.29 2.99 -5.90
N TRP A 264 -0.97 2.13 -6.67
CA TRP A 264 -2.13 2.50 -7.50
C TRP A 264 -3.36 2.95 -6.68
N ASN A 265 -3.41 2.60 -5.39
CA ASN A 265 -4.44 2.99 -4.42
C ASN A 265 -4.16 4.34 -3.74
N ASN A 266 -3.07 5.03 -4.11
CA ASN A 266 -2.62 6.19 -3.34
C ASN A 266 -3.60 7.36 -3.32
N LEU A 267 -4.32 7.58 -4.44
CA LEU A 267 -5.33 8.63 -4.52
C LEU A 267 -6.51 8.40 -3.56
N ASN A 268 -6.75 7.16 -3.16
CA ASN A 268 -7.80 6.80 -2.20
C ASN A 268 -7.49 7.29 -0.76
N TYR A 269 -6.23 7.67 -0.47
CA TYR A 269 -5.85 8.22 0.83
C TYR A 269 -6.14 9.71 1.00
N SER A 270 -6.52 10.40 -0.07
CA SER A 270 -6.66 11.86 -0.11
C SER A 270 -7.88 12.32 -0.91
N LEU A 271 -8.97 11.55 -0.87
CA LEU A 271 -10.16 11.82 -1.68
C LEU A 271 -10.81 13.17 -1.36
N ASP A 272 -10.66 13.67 -0.12
CA ASP A 272 -11.20 14.97 0.29
C ASP A 272 -10.51 16.15 -0.41
N GLU A 273 -9.32 15.95 -0.99
CA GLU A 273 -8.57 16.96 -1.75
C GLU A 273 -8.95 16.98 -3.25
N PHE A 274 -9.73 16.00 -3.72
CA PHE A 274 -10.18 15.90 -5.11
C PHE A 274 -11.50 16.65 -5.36
N ARG A 275 -11.52 17.51 -6.38
CA ARG A 275 -12.78 18.10 -6.87
C ARG A 275 -13.57 17.08 -7.68
N ASN A 276 -14.79 16.73 -7.25
CA ASN A 276 -15.64 15.71 -7.90
C ASN A 276 -14.91 14.35 -8.04
N PRO A 277 -14.63 13.68 -6.90
CA PRO A 277 -13.77 12.50 -6.87
C PRO A 277 -14.29 11.34 -7.73
N GLU A 278 -15.62 11.15 -7.82
CA GLU A 278 -16.24 10.00 -8.50
C GLU A 278 -15.72 9.75 -9.92
N LYS A 279 -15.84 10.75 -10.81
CA LYS A 279 -15.43 10.58 -12.22
C LYS A 279 -13.92 10.67 -12.39
N LYS A 280 -13.26 11.56 -11.64
CA LYS A 280 -11.83 11.81 -11.79
C LYS A 280 -10.98 10.68 -11.24
N LEU A 281 -11.41 10.03 -10.16
CA LEU A 281 -10.72 8.89 -9.58
C LEU A 281 -10.69 7.71 -10.56
N ILE A 282 -11.83 7.40 -11.20
CA ILE A 282 -11.92 6.34 -12.22
C ILE A 282 -10.88 6.55 -13.31
N LEU A 283 -10.86 7.75 -13.90
CA LEU A 283 -9.99 8.07 -15.02
C LEU A 283 -8.51 8.11 -14.59
N SER A 284 -8.22 8.72 -13.44
CA SER A 284 -6.85 8.87 -12.94
C SER A 284 -6.22 7.52 -12.60
N ASN A 285 -6.93 6.66 -11.86
CA ASN A 285 -6.43 5.36 -11.44
C ASN A 285 -6.30 4.39 -12.64
N SER A 286 -7.28 4.35 -13.54
CA SER A 286 -7.24 3.41 -14.67
C SER A 286 -6.16 3.77 -15.69
N ILE A 287 -6.07 5.05 -16.09
CA ILE A 287 -5.07 5.48 -17.07
C ILE A 287 -3.65 5.33 -16.52
N SER A 288 -3.42 5.71 -15.26
CA SER A 288 -2.09 5.57 -14.65
C SER A 288 -1.61 4.13 -14.61
N VAL A 289 -2.44 3.18 -14.19
CA VAL A 289 -2.06 1.75 -14.17
C VAL A 289 -1.79 1.22 -15.58
N ALA A 290 -2.55 1.64 -16.59
CA ALA A 290 -2.30 1.27 -17.98
C ALA A 290 -0.94 1.80 -18.49
N ILE A 291 -0.65 3.09 -18.25
CA ILE A 291 0.64 3.71 -18.61
C ILE A 291 1.80 2.97 -17.94
N VAL A 292 1.69 2.70 -16.64
CA VAL A 292 2.72 1.99 -15.88
C VAL A 292 2.95 0.60 -16.43
N THR A 293 1.87 -0.16 -16.70
CA THR A 293 1.97 -1.54 -17.21
C THR A 293 2.72 -1.57 -18.54
N ILE A 294 2.37 -0.68 -19.47
CA ILE A 294 3.06 -0.58 -20.76
C ILE A 294 4.53 -0.21 -20.53
N MET A 295 4.81 0.80 -19.71
CA MET A 295 6.17 1.24 -19.42
C MET A 295 7.01 0.12 -18.80
N TYR A 296 6.47 -0.65 -17.86
CA TYR A 296 7.18 -1.75 -17.21
C TYR A 296 7.50 -2.89 -18.18
N LEU A 297 6.56 -3.24 -19.07
CA LEU A 297 6.82 -4.22 -20.11
C LEU A 297 7.96 -3.74 -21.03
N LEU A 298 7.92 -2.48 -21.47
CA LEU A 298 8.96 -1.90 -22.33
C LEU A 298 10.33 -1.81 -21.64
N VAL A 299 10.38 -1.43 -20.36
CA VAL A 299 11.63 -1.35 -19.60
C VAL A 299 12.21 -2.75 -19.36
N ASN A 300 11.39 -3.77 -19.10
CA ASN A 300 11.88 -5.15 -19.03
C ASN A 300 12.45 -5.61 -20.37
N VAL A 301 11.74 -5.33 -21.48
CA VAL A 301 12.26 -5.59 -22.82
C VAL A 301 13.61 -4.88 -23.04
N ALA A 302 13.74 -3.63 -22.57
CA ALA A 302 14.98 -2.86 -22.67
C ALA A 302 16.14 -3.50 -21.91
N PHE A 303 15.93 -3.87 -20.65
CA PHE A 303 16.96 -4.52 -19.84
C PHE A 303 17.41 -5.85 -20.43
N ILE A 304 16.46 -6.68 -20.86
CA ILE A 304 16.76 -7.97 -21.50
C ILE A 304 17.51 -7.77 -22.83
N SER A 305 17.20 -6.73 -23.59
CA SER A 305 17.82 -6.53 -24.92
C SER A 305 19.24 -5.96 -24.86
N VAL A 306 19.65 -5.38 -23.73
CA VAL A 306 20.93 -4.66 -23.61
C VAL A 306 21.88 -5.31 -22.62
N VAL A 307 21.38 -5.84 -21.50
CA VAL A 307 22.24 -6.42 -20.45
C VAL A 307 22.57 -7.87 -20.78
N PRO A 308 23.85 -8.27 -20.85
CA PRO A 308 24.24 -9.67 -21.03
C PRO A 308 23.68 -10.57 -19.92
N ALA A 309 22.97 -11.64 -20.29
CA ALA A 309 22.39 -12.58 -19.32
C ALA A 309 23.39 -13.12 -18.29
N PRO A 310 24.66 -13.45 -18.60
CA PRO A 310 25.61 -13.95 -17.60
C PRO A 310 25.95 -12.99 -16.46
N LEU A 311 25.67 -11.68 -16.60
CA LEU A 311 25.87 -10.71 -15.52
C LEU A 311 24.74 -10.74 -14.48
N ILE A 312 23.56 -11.23 -14.89
CA ILE A 312 22.33 -11.24 -14.10
C ILE A 312 21.98 -12.65 -13.64
N VAL A 313 21.94 -13.59 -14.59
CA VAL A 313 21.60 -14.99 -14.38
C VAL A 313 22.78 -15.68 -13.74
N ASP A 314 22.50 -16.49 -12.71
CA ASP A 314 23.49 -17.33 -12.03
C ASP A 314 24.53 -16.57 -11.20
N ASN A 315 24.28 -15.29 -10.94
CA ASN A 315 25.01 -14.46 -10.00
C ASN A 315 24.56 -14.76 -8.55
N ASP A 316 25.49 -15.16 -7.69
CA ASP A 316 25.22 -15.45 -6.28
C ASP A 316 24.92 -14.15 -5.49
N LYS A 317 25.30 -12.98 -6.02
CA LYS A 317 24.89 -11.67 -5.51
C LYS A 317 23.63 -11.20 -6.25
N ILE A 318 22.58 -10.87 -5.51
CA ILE A 318 21.35 -10.28 -6.06
C ILE A 318 21.69 -8.92 -6.68
N ASP A 319 21.50 -8.76 -7.99
CA ASP A 319 21.69 -7.47 -8.66
C ASP A 319 20.49 -6.55 -8.41
N GLU A 320 20.65 -5.64 -7.44
CA GLU A 320 19.65 -4.62 -7.12
C GLU A 320 19.78 -3.36 -8.00
N THR A 321 20.77 -3.32 -8.88
CA THR A 321 21.21 -2.14 -9.64
C THR A 321 21.18 -2.35 -11.16
N ILE A 322 20.26 -3.18 -11.67
CA ILE A 322 20.19 -3.55 -13.10
C ILE A 322 20.09 -2.33 -14.04
N ALA A 323 19.49 -1.21 -13.62
CA ALA A 323 19.43 -0.02 -14.45
C ALA A 323 20.82 0.62 -14.64
N ALA A 324 21.68 0.60 -13.62
CA ALA A 324 23.04 1.08 -13.73
C ALA A 324 23.87 0.20 -14.69
N GLU A 325 23.66 -1.13 -14.62
CA GLU A 325 24.25 -2.08 -15.56
C GLU A 325 23.77 -1.81 -17.01
N PHE A 326 22.46 -1.61 -17.18
CA PHE A 326 21.89 -1.24 -18.48
C PHE A 326 22.54 0.00 -19.06
N PHE A 327 22.72 1.07 -18.29
CA PHE A 327 23.36 2.29 -18.78
C PHE A 327 24.84 2.07 -19.08
N SER A 328 25.56 1.28 -18.28
CA SER A 328 26.96 0.91 -18.54
C SER A 328 27.09 0.22 -19.90
N GLN A 329 26.26 -0.79 -20.16
CA GLN A 329 26.26 -1.55 -21.41
C GLN A 329 25.78 -0.71 -22.61
N LEU A 330 24.74 0.12 -22.42
CA LEU A 330 24.17 0.96 -23.47
C LEU A 330 25.17 1.97 -24.02
N PHE A 331 25.95 2.60 -23.13
CA PHE A 331 26.90 3.68 -23.45
C PHE A 331 28.36 3.20 -23.54
N GLY A 332 28.59 1.89 -23.72
CA GLY A 332 29.92 1.33 -23.95
C GLY A 332 30.90 1.56 -22.80
N GLY A 333 30.42 1.53 -21.54
CA GLY A 333 31.22 1.71 -20.34
C GLY A 333 31.62 3.16 -20.05
N ASN A 334 31.04 4.15 -20.73
CA ASN A 334 31.29 5.56 -20.43
C ASN A 334 30.73 5.95 -19.04
N LYS A 335 31.63 5.92 -18.05
CA LYS A 335 31.30 6.15 -16.63
C LYS A 335 30.55 7.46 -16.39
N SER A 336 30.88 8.54 -17.09
CA SER A 336 30.25 9.86 -16.88
C SER A 336 28.77 9.85 -17.26
N ILE A 337 28.44 9.27 -18.42
CA ILE A 337 27.06 9.18 -18.91
C ILE A 337 26.26 8.20 -18.04
N THR A 338 26.85 7.04 -17.71
CA THR A 338 26.23 6.07 -16.80
C THR A 338 25.89 6.71 -15.45
N ARG A 339 26.82 7.48 -14.85
CA ARG A 339 26.58 8.18 -13.58
C ARG A 339 25.46 9.22 -13.69
N PHE A 340 25.40 9.97 -14.79
CA PHE A 340 24.32 10.94 -15.01
C PHE A 340 22.93 10.26 -15.05
N PHE A 341 22.77 9.18 -15.83
CA PHE A 341 21.49 8.47 -15.88
C PHE A 341 21.15 7.75 -14.57
N THR A 342 22.17 7.24 -13.86
CA THR A 342 22.01 6.68 -12.51
C THR A 342 21.52 7.74 -11.53
N PHE A 343 21.99 8.99 -11.63
CA PHE A 343 21.48 10.09 -10.83
C PHE A 343 20.00 10.41 -11.11
N LEU A 344 19.56 10.33 -12.37
CA LEU A 344 18.14 10.47 -12.71
C LEU A 344 17.28 9.37 -12.07
N VAL A 345 17.82 8.15 -11.93
CA VAL A 345 17.15 7.08 -11.16
C VAL A 345 17.03 7.45 -9.68
N VAL A 346 18.05 8.07 -9.07
CA VAL A 346 17.95 8.56 -7.68
C VAL A 346 16.79 9.55 -7.53
N LEU A 347 16.70 10.56 -8.42
CA LEU A 347 15.60 11.53 -8.41
C LEU A 347 14.24 10.87 -8.58
N SER A 348 14.15 9.87 -9.46
CA SER A 348 12.94 9.08 -9.66
C SER A 348 12.51 8.36 -8.37
N VAL A 349 13.43 7.66 -7.71
CA VAL A 349 13.19 6.95 -6.46
C VAL A 349 12.78 7.90 -5.33
N MET A 350 13.44 9.05 -5.22
CA MET A 350 13.03 10.12 -4.30
C MET A 350 11.61 10.61 -4.56
N GLY A 351 11.20 10.72 -5.84
CA GLY A 351 9.83 11.11 -6.20
C GLY A 351 8.76 10.13 -5.73
N THR A 352 9.06 8.82 -5.72
CA THR A 352 8.17 7.80 -5.15
C THR A 352 8.09 7.94 -3.64
N ALA A 353 9.25 8.01 -2.97
CA ALA A 353 9.32 8.17 -1.53
C ALA A 353 8.62 9.45 -1.05
N ALA A 354 8.69 10.54 -1.82
CA ALA A 354 7.99 11.78 -1.54
C ALA A 354 6.47 11.63 -1.52
N VAL A 355 5.92 10.94 -2.52
CA VAL A 355 4.49 10.65 -2.56
C VAL A 355 4.10 9.71 -1.42
N ASP A 356 4.98 8.77 -1.07
CA ASP A 356 4.77 7.89 0.06
C ASP A 356 4.77 8.62 1.40
N VAL A 357 5.71 9.56 1.60
CA VAL A 357 5.75 10.41 2.79
C VAL A 357 4.46 11.20 2.93
N TRP A 358 3.99 11.76 1.82
CA TRP A 358 2.77 12.57 1.75
C TRP A 358 1.49 11.78 2.07
N SER A 359 1.31 10.57 1.54
CA SER A 359 0.10 9.78 1.82
C SER A 359 0.18 9.07 3.17
N GLY A 360 1.38 8.68 3.60
CA GLY A 360 1.63 8.12 4.92
C GLY A 360 1.17 9.05 6.05
N SER A 361 1.53 10.34 5.98
CA SER A 361 1.12 11.33 6.99
C SER A 361 -0.40 11.50 7.08
N ARG A 362 -1.13 11.39 5.96
CA ARG A 362 -2.60 11.52 5.93
C ARG A 362 -3.30 10.33 6.58
N VAL A 363 -2.80 9.12 6.37
CA VAL A 363 -3.35 7.94 7.03
C VAL A 363 -3.06 7.99 8.53
N ILE A 364 -1.89 8.46 8.96
CA ILE A 364 -1.59 8.69 10.39
C ILE A 364 -2.60 9.68 10.99
N VAL A 365 -2.87 10.81 10.31
CA VAL A 365 -3.89 11.78 10.75
C VAL A 365 -5.29 11.16 10.81
N ALA A 366 -5.68 10.36 9.80
CA ALA A 366 -6.99 9.72 9.76
C ALA A 366 -7.18 8.67 10.88
N ALA A 367 -6.13 7.91 11.18
CA ALA A 367 -6.08 6.98 12.31
C ALA A 367 -6.12 7.73 13.65
N ALA A 368 -5.38 8.83 13.77
CA ALA A 368 -5.34 9.66 14.97
C ALA A 368 -6.71 10.32 15.26
N LYS A 369 -7.45 10.74 14.23
CA LYS A 369 -8.85 11.22 14.35
C LYS A 369 -9.81 10.15 14.90
N SER A 370 -9.50 8.88 14.71
CA SER A 370 -10.29 7.75 15.23
C SER A 370 -9.80 7.30 16.63
N ASP A 371 -8.95 8.10 17.27
CA ASP A 371 -8.34 7.83 18.59
C ASP A 371 -7.61 6.49 18.70
N PHE A 372 -7.02 6.03 17.60
CA PHE A 372 -6.25 4.77 17.56
C PHE A 372 -4.93 4.82 18.32
N PHE A 373 -4.45 6.01 18.69
CA PHE A 373 -3.25 6.23 19.49
C PHE A 373 -3.63 6.93 20.80
N PRO A 374 -4.13 6.22 21.83
CA PRO A 374 -4.80 6.83 22.99
C PRO A 374 -4.05 8.00 23.64
N LYS A 375 -2.71 7.92 23.70
CA LYS A 375 -1.85 8.95 24.29
C LYS A 375 -1.44 10.06 23.31
N TYR A 376 -1.29 9.75 22.01
CA TYR A 376 -0.66 10.64 21.03
C TYR A 376 -1.60 11.07 19.89
N SER A 377 -2.87 10.63 19.92
CA SER A 377 -3.85 10.92 18.87
C SER A 377 -4.13 12.41 18.73
N GLN A 378 -4.08 13.16 19.84
CA GLN A 378 -4.26 14.62 19.82
C GLN A 378 -3.12 15.31 19.07
N GLU A 379 -1.88 14.92 19.35
CA GLU A 379 -0.69 15.50 18.75
C GLU A 379 -0.59 15.11 17.27
N LEU A 380 -0.88 13.86 16.93
CA LEU A 380 -0.75 13.33 15.57
C LEU A 380 -1.84 13.83 14.61
N ARG A 381 -3.03 14.18 15.11
CA ARG A 381 -4.12 14.72 14.27
C ARG A 381 -3.98 16.23 13.98
N ASN A 382 -3.10 16.93 14.71
CA ASN A 382 -2.95 18.37 14.61
C ASN A 382 -2.24 18.80 13.32
N TRP A 383 -2.73 19.89 12.74
CA TRP A 383 -2.14 20.55 11.56
C TRP A 383 -1.49 21.85 12.00
N ASN A 384 -0.28 22.12 11.50
CA ASN A 384 0.37 23.40 11.74
C ASN A 384 -0.37 24.52 11.00
N GLU A 385 -0.77 25.58 11.70
CA GLU A 385 -1.55 26.68 11.12
C GLU A 385 -0.79 27.48 10.04
N ARG A 386 0.51 27.69 10.23
CA ARG A 386 1.34 28.50 9.32
C ARG A 386 1.57 27.80 7.98
N PHE A 387 1.84 26.50 8.01
CA PHE A 387 2.22 25.73 6.82
C PHE A 387 1.08 24.86 6.28
N ASN A 388 0.00 24.69 7.05
CA ASN A 388 -1.11 23.77 6.76
C ASN A 388 -0.61 22.34 6.49
N THR A 389 0.34 21.86 7.31
CA THR A 389 0.99 20.54 7.19
C THR A 389 0.90 19.74 8.50
N PRO A 390 0.79 18.40 8.44
CA PRO A 390 0.73 17.55 9.64
C PRO A 390 2.16 17.21 10.13
N ILE A 391 2.85 18.19 10.70
CA ILE A 391 4.26 18.08 11.10
C ILE A 391 4.52 16.87 12.01
N ASN A 392 3.68 16.66 13.02
CA ASN A 392 3.87 15.57 13.98
C ASN A 392 3.76 14.19 13.33
N ALA A 393 2.83 14.01 12.39
CA ALA A 393 2.69 12.77 11.64
C ALA A 393 3.90 12.52 10.72
N LEU A 394 4.42 13.57 10.06
CA LEU A 394 5.62 13.49 9.23
C LEU A 394 6.86 13.10 10.06
N LEU A 395 7.05 13.73 11.23
CA LEU A 395 8.16 13.43 12.13
C LEU A 395 8.07 12.02 12.72
N ALA A 396 6.88 11.59 13.16
CA ALA A 396 6.67 10.24 13.68
C ALA A 396 7.07 9.17 12.65
N GLN A 397 6.67 9.37 11.40
CA GLN A 397 7.04 8.47 10.31
C GLN A 397 8.54 8.50 10.02
N PHE A 398 9.17 9.68 9.98
CA PHE A 398 10.61 9.82 9.76
C PHE A 398 11.43 9.10 10.85
N VAL A 399 11.09 9.33 12.12
CA VAL A 399 11.77 8.71 13.27
C VAL A 399 11.62 7.20 13.21
N TRP A 400 10.41 6.70 12.95
CA TRP A 400 10.16 5.26 12.90
C TRP A 400 10.88 4.57 11.72
N CYS A 401 10.87 5.18 10.53
CA CYS A 401 11.63 4.66 9.39
C CYS A 401 13.14 4.65 9.67
N SER A 402 13.67 5.71 10.29
CA SER A 402 15.09 5.79 10.66
C SER A 402 15.48 4.70 11.66
N PHE A 403 14.63 4.46 12.67
CA PHE A 403 14.80 3.37 13.61
C PHE A 403 14.83 2.00 12.92
N LEU A 404 13.87 1.71 12.03
CA LEU A 404 13.84 0.45 11.29
C LEU A 404 15.06 0.27 10.39
N MET A 405 15.51 1.31 9.68
CA MET A 405 16.69 1.23 8.81
C MET A 405 17.97 0.88 9.58
N ILE A 406 18.16 1.42 10.79
CA ILE A 406 19.32 1.14 11.63
C ILE A 406 19.20 -0.22 12.32
N ILE A 407 18.10 -0.46 13.04
CA ILE A 407 17.97 -1.65 13.89
C ILE A 407 17.66 -2.89 13.05
N VAL A 408 16.56 -2.86 12.30
CA VAL A 408 16.16 -3.99 11.47
C VAL A 408 17.14 -4.10 10.30
N GLY A 409 17.36 -3.02 9.56
CA GLY A 409 18.28 -3.03 8.42
C GLY A 409 19.73 -3.35 8.79
N GLY A 410 20.20 -3.03 10.00
CA GLY A 410 21.53 -3.41 10.50
C GLY A 410 21.62 -4.88 10.95
N SER A 411 20.50 -5.52 11.25
CA SER A 411 20.49 -6.91 11.73
C SER A 411 20.60 -7.95 10.61
N PHE A 412 20.37 -7.56 9.36
CA PHE A 412 20.46 -8.44 8.20
C PHE A 412 21.57 -7.97 7.23
N SER A 413 22.41 -8.90 6.78
CA SER A 413 23.40 -8.66 5.72
C SER A 413 22.81 -8.74 4.31
N ILE A 414 21.63 -9.35 4.17
CA ILE A 414 20.94 -9.53 2.90
C ILE A 414 20.44 -8.16 2.39
N SER A 415 20.50 -8.01 1.05
CA SER A 415 19.57 -7.26 0.19
C SER A 415 18.43 -6.57 0.96
N THR A 416 18.73 -5.36 1.47
CA THR A 416 17.84 -4.66 2.40
C THR A 416 16.55 -4.22 1.69
N PHE A 417 16.60 -4.07 0.37
CA PHE A 417 15.43 -3.91 -0.49
C PHE A 417 14.49 -5.12 -0.39
N VAL A 418 14.96 -6.36 -0.57
CA VAL A 418 14.10 -7.56 -0.50
C VAL A 418 13.52 -7.72 0.90
N LEU A 419 14.31 -7.47 1.95
CA LEU A 419 13.84 -7.51 3.33
C LEU A 419 12.64 -6.58 3.56
N PHE A 420 12.79 -5.29 3.27
CA PHE A 420 11.75 -4.31 3.54
C PHE A 420 10.58 -4.37 2.55
N SER A 421 10.84 -4.66 1.27
CA SER A 421 9.80 -4.83 0.26
C SER A 421 8.92 -6.03 0.57
N ASN A 422 9.50 -7.17 0.97
CA ASN A 422 8.74 -8.34 1.38
C ASN A 422 7.97 -8.09 2.68
N LEU A 423 8.61 -7.50 3.70
CA LEU A 423 7.95 -7.14 4.97
C LEU A 423 6.67 -6.32 4.74
N ALA A 424 6.76 -5.29 3.90
CA ALA A 424 5.61 -4.47 3.52
C ALA A 424 4.60 -5.26 2.68
N SER A 425 5.06 -6.03 1.69
CA SER A 425 4.21 -6.79 0.76
C SER A 425 3.30 -7.77 1.45
N TYR A 426 3.84 -8.59 2.36
CA TYR A 426 3.03 -9.53 3.13
C TYR A 426 1.95 -8.80 3.94
N SER A 427 2.33 -7.68 4.55
CA SER A 427 1.43 -6.90 5.39
C SER A 427 0.26 -6.32 4.59
N TYR A 428 0.52 -5.64 3.46
CA TYR A 428 -0.57 -4.99 2.72
C TYR A 428 -1.43 -5.98 1.93
N TRP A 429 -0.89 -7.13 1.50
CA TRP A 429 -1.69 -8.12 0.77
C TRP A 429 -2.78 -8.78 1.62
N ILE A 430 -2.58 -8.89 2.94
CA ILE A 430 -3.63 -9.31 3.88
C ILE A 430 -4.82 -8.35 3.80
N PHE A 431 -4.55 -7.04 3.81
CA PHE A 431 -5.59 -6.02 3.78
C PHE A 431 -6.16 -5.78 2.38
N TYR A 432 -5.38 -5.99 1.32
CA TYR A 432 -5.88 -5.97 -0.06
C TYR A 432 -6.90 -7.10 -0.29
N PHE A 433 -6.57 -8.30 0.16
CA PHE A 433 -7.49 -9.44 0.12
C PHE A 433 -8.76 -9.17 0.93
N ALA A 434 -8.63 -8.71 2.17
CA ALA A 434 -9.77 -8.34 3.01
C ALA A 434 -10.61 -7.21 2.38
N THR A 435 -9.98 -6.22 1.75
CA THR A 435 -10.69 -5.11 1.10
C THR A 435 -11.45 -5.58 -0.14
N GLY A 436 -10.87 -6.50 -0.94
CA GLY A 436 -11.54 -7.13 -2.07
C GLY A 436 -12.79 -7.90 -1.66
N ILE A 437 -12.71 -8.73 -0.61
CA ILE A 437 -13.88 -9.40 -0.02
C ILE A 437 -14.86 -8.38 0.54
N GLY A 438 -14.34 -7.35 1.22
CA GLY A 438 -15.12 -6.27 1.81
C GLY A 438 -16.02 -5.55 0.80
N LEU A 439 -15.55 -5.33 -0.43
CA LEU A 439 -16.40 -4.80 -1.51
C LEU A 439 -17.62 -5.68 -1.78
N LEU A 440 -17.43 -7.00 -1.87
CA LEU A 440 -18.53 -7.94 -2.11
C LEU A 440 -19.53 -7.97 -0.95
N LEU A 441 -19.03 -7.87 0.30
CA LEU A 441 -19.88 -7.77 1.50
C LEU A 441 -20.71 -6.49 1.50
N ILE A 442 -20.09 -5.35 1.16
CA ILE A 442 -20.78 -4.05 1.04
C ILE A 442 -21.88 -4.14 -0.03
N ARG A 443 -21.58 -4.70 -1.21
CA ARG A 443 -22.57 -4.91 -2.28
C ARG A 443 -23.76 -5.75 -1.82
N LYS A 444 -23.49 -6.87 -1.14
CA LYS A 444 -24.53 -7.78 -0.62
C LYS A 444 -25.43 -7.06 0.39
N ARG A 445 -24.84 -6.34 1.35
CA ARG A 445 -25.59 -5.58 2.36
C ARG A 445 -26.42 -4.45 1.74
N ASN A 446 -25.86 -3.70 0.80
CA ASN A 446 -26.60 -2.63 0.12
C ASN A 446 -27.78 -3.20 -0.68
N LYS A 447 -27.62 -4.34 -1.36
CA LYS A 447 -28.72 -5.04 -2.04
C LYS A 447 -29.81 -5.49 -1.07
N ASN A 448 -29.44 -6.04 0.08
CA ASN A 448 -30.40 -6.47 1.10
C ASN A 448 -31.17 -5.30 1.71
N ASN A 449 -30.49 -4.19 1.99
CA ASN A 449 -31.12 -2.99 2.54
C ASN A 449 -32.10 -2.36 1.53
N LYS A 450 -31.75 -2.34 0.23
CA LYS A 450 -32.69 -1.94 -0.82
C LYS A 450 -33.93 -2.83 -0.88
N ARG A 451 -33.74 -4.16 -0.75
CA ARG A 451 -34.86 -5.10 -0.74
C ARG A 451 -35.77 -4.90 0.47
N LYS A 452 -35.20 -4.67 1.66
CA LYS A 452 -35.97 -4.35 2.87
C LYS A 452 -36.78 -3.06 2.72
N LEU A 453 -36.15 -1.99 2.25
CA LEU A 453 -36.82 -0.72 1.99
C LEU A 453 -37.92 -0.84 0.92
N GLN A 454 -37.76 -1.74 -0.05
CA GLN A 454 -38.80 -2.01 -1.03
C GLN A 454 -39.97 -2.79 -0.42
N LEU A 455 -39.69 -3.80 0.42
CA LEU A 455 -40.73 -4.55 1.14
C LEU A 455 -41.51 -3.66 2.12
N GLU A 456 -40.82 -2.81 2.89
CA GLU A 456 -41.46 -1.84 3.79
C GLU A 456 -42.39 -0.88 3.02
N LYS A 457 -42.03 -0.49 1.79
CA LYS A 457 -42.91 0.29 0.91
C LYS A 457 -44.10 -0.50 0.42
N ASP A 458 -43.88 -1.74 -0.02
CA ASP A 458 -44.94 -2.58 -0.54
C ASP A 458 -45.97 -2.86 0.58
N ASP A 459 -45.50 -3.05 1.83
CA ASP A 459 -46.32 -3.17 3.05
C ASP A 459 -47.02 -1.85 3.41
N GLU A 460 -46.32 -0.70 3.33
CA GLU A 460 -46.94 0.62 3.52
C GLU A 460 -47.99 0.93 2.45
N GLU A 461 -47.79 0.54 1.19
CA GLU A 461 -48.70 0.77 0.07
C GLU A 461 -49.92 -0.16 0.15
N LEU A 462 -49.73 -1.41 0.60
CA LEU A 462 -50.81 -2.31 1.00
C LEU A 462 -51.66 -1.72 2.14
N ASN A 463 -51.01 -1.13 3.15
CA ASN A 463 -51.71 -0.48 4.26
C ASN A 463 -52.35 0.87 3.88
N ARG A 464 -51.78 1.62 2.92
CA ARG A 464 -52.31 2.89 2.39
C ARG A 464 -53.39 2.74 1.33
N ASN A 465 -53.64 1.53 0.82
CA ASN A 465 -54.87 1.28 0.03
C ASN A 465 -56.15 1.41 0.88
N ASN A 466 -56.05 1.72 2.17
CA ASN A 466 -57.14 2.23 3.01
C ASN A 466 -57.21 3.76 3.19
N ASP A 467 -56.24 4.57 2.73
CA ASP A 467 -56.38 6.03 2.75
C ASP A 467 -55.46 6.76 1.74
N ARG A 468 -56.08 7.57 0.89
CA ARG A 468 -55.43 8.29 -0.22
C ARG A 468 -54.35 9.27 0.26
N GLY A 469 -53.21 9.28 -0.44
CA GLY A 469 -52.56 10.55 -0.82
C GLY A 469 -51.06 10.71 -0.51
N ASN A 470 -50.25 10.49 -1.55
CA ASN A 470 -49.15 11.36 -1.98
C ASN A 470 -47.87 11.49 -1.12
N ASN A 471 -46.83 10.69 -1.42
CA ASN A 471 -45.43 11.10 -1.13
C ASN A 471 -44.36 10.42 -2.03
N ASN A 472 -44.57 10.36 -3.34
CA ASN A 472 -43.72 9.59 -4.27
C ASN A 472 -42.46 10.32 -4.80
N ASN A 473 -42.26 11.61 -4.51
CA ASN A 473 -41.25 12.42 -5.22
C ASN A 473 -39.84 12.41 -4.58
N ASN A 474 -39.72 12.27 -3.26
CA ASN A 474 -38.40 12.36 -2.59
C ASN A 474 -37.52 11.10 -2.78
N ILE A 475 -38.12 9.93 -3.04
CA ILE A 475 -37.39 8.65 -3.07
C ILE A 475 -36.93 8.28 -4.49
N LYS A 476 -37.66 8.71 -5.53
CA LYS A 476 -37.25 8.57 -6.94
C LYS A 476 -35.95 9.33 -7.23
N LEU A 477 -35.65 10.35 -6.43
CA LEU A 477 -34.40 11.11 -6.48
C LEU A 477 -33.24 10.31 -5.86
N LEU A 478 -33.46 9.63 -4.72
CA LEU A 478 -32.46 8.81 -4.03
C LEU A 478 -32.06 7.56 -4.84
N SER A 479 -33.03 6.89 -5.50
CA SER A 479 -32.71 5.75 -6.39
C SER A 479 -31.94 6.17 -7.64
N LYS A 480 -32.26 7.32 -8.23
CA LYS A 480 -31.51 7.92 -9.36
C LYS A 480 -30.10 8.38 -8.98
N LEU A 481 -29.86 8.76 -7.73
CA LEU A 481 -28.53 9.18 -7.24
C LEU A 481 -27.56 8.00 -7.06
N GLU A 482 -28.05 6.81 -6.67
CA GLU A 482 -27.21 5.60 -6.56
C GLU A 482 -26.95 4.88 -7.90
N GLU A 483 -27.75 5.11 -8.94
CA GLU A 483 -27.57 4.51 -10.27
C GLU A 483 -26.33 5.00 -11.02
N LYS A 484 -25.68 6.08 -10.57
CA LYS A 484 -24.52 6.68 -11.24
C LYS A 484 -23.15 6.28 -10.69
N ILE A 485 -23.09 5.46 -9.64
CA ILE A 485 -21.81 5.06 -9.04
C ILE A 485 -21.19 3.94 -9.88
N PHE A 486 -19.93 4.12 -10.30
CA PHE A 486 -19.16 3.12 -11.03
C PHE A 486 -19.09 1.81 -10.24
N LYS A 487 -19.38 0.70 -10.92
CA LYS A 487 -19.31 -0.66 -10.36
C LYS A 487 -18.34 -1.50 -11.16
N VAL A 488 -17.32 -2.05 -10.49
CA VAL A 488 -16.39 -2.97 -11.12
C VAL A 488 -17.11 -4.29 -11.47
N PRO A 489 -16.90 -4.86 -12.68
CA PRO A 489 -17.39 -6.19 -13.00
C PRO A 489 -16.91 -7.25 -11.99
N LEU A 490 -17.78 -8.18 -11.64
CA LEU A 490 -17.46 -9.27 -10.69
C LEU A 490 -16.24 -10.10 -11.10
N PRO A 491 -16.02 -10.46 -12.39
CA PRO A 491 -14.81 -11.18 -12.79
C PRO A 491 -13.52 -10.41 -12.48
N ILE A 492 -13.54 -9.09 -12.66
CA ILE A 492 -12.38 -8.22 -12.40
C ILE A 492 -12.09 -8.16 -10.90
N ALA A 493 -13.11 -7.95 -10.06
CA ALA A 493 -12.94 -8.07 -8.60
C ALA A 493 -12.46 -9.47 -8.18
N GLY A 494 -12.97 -10.51 -8.85
CA GLY A 494 -12.56 -11.90 -8.64
C GLY A 494 -11.08 -12.14 -8.90
N ILE A 495 -10.53 -11.59 -9.99
CA ILE A 495 -9.07 -11.66 -10.28
C ILE A 495 -8.27 -11.09 -9.10
N PHE A 496 -8.66 -9.93 -8.57
CA PHE A 496 -7.96 -9.32 -7.46
C PHE A 496 -8.01 -10.16 -6.18
N ILE A 497 -9.18 -10.71 -5.84
CA ILE A 497 -9.37 -11.57 -4.65
C ILE A 497 -8.60 -12.89 -4.78
N ILE A 498 -8.70 -13.56 -5.92
CA ILE A 498 -7.99 -14.83 -6.19
C ILE A 498 -6.49 -14.61 -6.15
N SER A 499 -6.00 -13.50 -6.72
CA SER A 499 -4.58 -13.14 -6.69
C SER A 499 -4.12 -12.87 -5.26
N GLY A 500 -4.92 -12.15 -4.46
CA GLY A 500 -4.63 -11.95 -3.03
C GLY A 500 -4.53 -13.26 -2.26
N PHE A 501 -5.47 -14.19 -2.49
CA PHE A 501 -5.42 -15.52 -1.88
C PHE A 501 -4.19 -16.34 -2.33
N PHE A 502 -3.89 -16.34 -3.62
CA PHE A 502 -2.72 -17.00 -4.18
C PHE A 502 -1.43 -16.44 -3.56
N ILE A 503 -1.30 -15.12 -3.51
CA ILE A 503 -0.12 -14.47 -2.93
C ILE A 503 0.03 -14.87 -1.47
N LEU A 504 -1.04 -14.77 -0.66
CA LEU A 504 -0.97 -15.08 0.78
C LEU A 504 -0.65 -16.56 1.06
N THR A 505 -1.09 -17.48 0.22
CA THR A 505 -0.82 -18.92 0.39
C THR A 505 0.58 -19.31 -0.07
N PHE A 506 1.01 -18.85 -1.25
CA PHE A 506 2.32 -19.20 -1.82
C PHE A 506 3.48 -18.37 -1.25
N SER A 507 3.18 -17.31 -0.50
CA SER A 507 4.15 -16.46 0.20
C SER A 507 5.10 -17.20 1.15
N PHE A 508 4.66 -18.33 1.71
CA PHE A 508 5.44 -19.15 2.65
C PHE A 508 6.36 -20.17 1.95
N ALA A 509 6.18 -20.40 0.65
CA ALA A 509 7.04 -21.28 -0.12
C ALA A 509 8.36 -20.58 -0.42
N VAL A 510 9.42 -21.00 0.28
CA VAL A 510 10.78 -20.51 0.10
C VAL A 510 11.69 -21.70 -0.17
N ASN A 511 12.37 -21.69 -1.32
CA ASN A 511 13.46 -22.63 -1.56
C ASN A 511 14.83 -22.01 -1.27
N VAL A 512 15.69 -22.85 -0.71
CA VAL A 512 17.06 -22.53 -0.34
C VAL A 512 17.93 -23.61 -0.96
N LYS A 513 18.90 -23.18 -1.76
CA LYS A 513 19.91 -24.05 -2.35
C LYS A 513 21.26 -23.71 -1.73
N CYS A 514 22.16 -24.68 -1.68
CA CYS A 514 23.53 -24.42 -1.30
C CYS A 514 24.17 -23.44 -2.30
N PRO A 515 24.99 -22.48 -1.83
CA PRO A 515 25.78 -21.62 -2.71
C PRO A 515 26.75 -22.47 -3.52
N LYS A 516 27.11 -22.00 -4.72
CA LYS A 516 28.00 -22.74 -5.64
C LYS A 516 29.38 -23.00 -5.03
N ASP A 517 29.85 -22.08 -4.22
CA ASP A 517 31.15 -22.15 -3.55
C ASP A 517 31.18 -23.17 -2.38
N ASN A 518 30.02 -23.64 -1.92
CA ASN A 518 29.91 -24.70 -0.92
C ASN A 518 28.73 -25.64 -1.24
N PRO A 519 28.89 -26.55 -2.21
CA PRO A 519 27.81 -27.42 -2.70
C PRO A 519 27.34 -28.46 -1.68
N ASN A 520 28.15 -28.77 -0.65
CA ASN A 520 27.85 -29.72 0.42
C ASN A 520 27.47 -28.99 1.72
N CYS A 521 26.71 -27.91 1.63
CA CYS A 521 26.34 -27.14 2.80
C CYS A 521 25.41 -27.94 3.74
N ASP A 522 25.67 -27.87 5.05
CA ASP A 522 24.90 -28.61 6.04
C ASP A 522 23.45 -28.12 6.15
N GLN A 523 22.54 -29.00 6.60
CA GLN A 523 21.13 -28.64 6.83
C GLN A 523 20.96 -27.47 7.81
N ILE A 524 21.87 -27.32 8.78
CA ILE A 524 21.85 -26.21 9.73
C ILE A 524 22.07 -24.87 9.00
N TYR A 525 23.02 -24.82 8.08
CA TYR A 525 23.30 -23.63 7.26
C TYR A 525 22.11 -23.25 6.38
N LEU A 526 21.50 -24.24 5.70
CA LEU A 526 20.26 -24.03 4.94
C LEU A 526 19.10 -23.56 5.81
N GLY A 527 19.03 -24.07 7.06
CA GLY A 527 18.07 -23.64 8.07
C GLY A 527 18.20 -22.16 8.40
N HIS A 528 19.41 -21.66 8.61
CA HIS A 528 19.67 -20.24 8.85
C HIS A 528 19.25 -19.36 7.67
N ILE A 529 19.60 -19.72 6.43
CA ILE A 529 19.19 -18.96 5.24
C ILE A 529 17.67 -18.98 5.08
N ARG A 530 17.03 -20.14 5.32
CA ARG A 530 15.57 -20.25 5.25
C ARG A 530 14.90 -19.35 6.28
N ALA A 531 15.42 -19.32 7.51
CA ALA A 531 14.93 -18.44 8.57
C ALA A 531 15.10 -16.97 8.20
N GLN A 532 16.24 -16.58 7.61
CA GLN A 532 16.46 -15.22 7.14
C GLN A 532 15.49 -14.82 6.03
N LYS A 533 15.25 -15.69 5.03
CA LYS A 533 14.28 -15.43 3.96
C LYS A 533 12.82 -15.36 4.45
N LEU A 534 12.46 -16.14 5.47
CA LEU A 534 11.12 -16.12 6.08
C LEU A 534 10.94 -15.03 7.13
N SER A 535 12.03 -14.43 7.63
CA SER A 535 11.97 -13.39 8.66
C SER A 535 11.05 -12.20 8.34
N PRO A 536 10.95 -11.68 7.10
CA PRO A 536 10.04 -10.57 6.81
C PRO A 536 8.57 -10.97 6.98
N VAL A 537 8.23 -12.22 6.61
CA VAL A 537 6.90 -12.80 6.81
C VAL A 537 6.61 -12.86 8.31
N LEU A 538 7.50 -13.48 9.08
CA LEU A 538 7.31 -13.69 10.51
C LEU A 538 7.20 -12.36 11.27
N LEU A 539 8.02 -11.37 10.92
CA LEU A 539 7.93 -10.01 11.47
C LEU A 539 6.57 -9.37 11.15
N SER A 540 6.11 -9.44 9.90
CA SER A 540 4.79 -8.94 9.50
C SER A 540 3.66 -9.56 10.33
N TYR A 541 3.60 -10.89 10.46
CA TYR A 541 2.58 -11.56 11.27
C TYR A 541 2.73 -11.28 12.77
N GLY A 542 3.96 -11.11 13.27
CA GLY A 542 4.23 -10.70 14.64
C GLY A 542 3.63 -9.33 14.95
N PHE A 543 3.84 -8.33 14.09
CA PHE A 543 3.21 -7.01 14.22
C PHE A 543 1.68 -7.07 14.11
N LEU A 544 1.13 -7.94 13.26
CA LEU A 544 -0.32 -8.13 13.16
C LEU A 544 -0.89 -8.69 14.47
N PHE A 545 -0.20 -9.67 15.07
CA PHE A 545 -0.57 -10.24 16.36
C PHE A 545 -0.48 -9.19 17.49
N VAL A 546 0.60 -8.40 17.53
CA VAL A 546 0.72 -7.29 18.48
C VAL A 546 -0.41 -6.27 18.29
N SER A 547 -0.76 -5.94 17.04
CA SER A 547 -1.86 -5.03 16.73
C SER A 547 -3.21 -5.57 17.22
N LEU A 548 -3.45 -6.87 17.09
CA LEU A 548 -4.65 -7.54 17.64
C LEU A 548 -4.71 -7.44 19.16
N LEU A 549 -3.59 -7.68 19.85
CA LEU A 549 -3.50 -7.54 21.31
C LEU A 549 -3.73 -6.09 21.73
N CYS A 550 -3.10 -5.12 21.06
CA CYS A 550 -3.28 -3.71 21.34
C CYS A 550 -4.74 -3.27 21.16
N TRP A 551 -5.42 -3.73 20.11
CA TRP A 551 -6.85 -3.48 19.95
C TRP A 551 -7.67 -4.04 21.10
N TYR A 552 -7.40 -5.29 21.51
CA TYR A 552 -8.11 -5.94 22.59
C TYR A 552 -7.94 -5.18 23.92
N PHE A 553 -6.72 -4.82 24.28
CA PHE A 553 -6.43 -4.12 25.54
C PHE A 553 -6.83 -2.65 25.54
N PHE A 554 -6.47 -1.89 24.49
CA PHE A 554 -6.65 -0.44 24.47
C PHE A 554 -7.98 0.02 23.94
N TYR A 555 -8.63 -0.75 23.07
CA TYR A 555 -9.89 -0.33 22.46
C TYR A 555 -11.05 -1.13 23.02
N TYR A 556 -11.03 -2.46 22.90
CA TYR A 556 -12.16 -3.27 23.34
C TYR A 556 -12.31 -3.23 24.86
N TRP A 557 -11.24 -3.52 25.60
CA TRP A 557 -11.33 -3.62 27.06
C TRP A 557 -11.49 -2.23 27.72
N TRP A 558 -10.75 -1.22 27.24
CA TRP A 558 -10.83 0.14 27.78
C TRP A 558 -12.16 0.82 27.49
N ASP A 559 -12.70 0.73 26.27
CA ASP A 559 -14.03 1.29 25.92
C ASP A 559 -15.13 0.61 26.74
N THR A 560 -15.05 -0.71 26.93
CA THR A 560 -16.00 -1.45 27.78
C THR A 560 -15.94 -0.95 29.23
N ARG A 561 -14.75 -0.78 29.80
CA ARG A 561 -14.60 -0.21 31.16
C ARG A 561 -15.06 1.24 31.26
N LYS A 562 -14.77 2.06 30.24
CA LYS A 562 -15.21 3.47 30.21
C LYS A 562 -16.73 3.55 30.20
N LYS A 563 -17.41 2.79 29.33
CA LYS A 563 -18.88 2.71 29.30
C LYS A 563 -19.46 2.16 30.59
N GLN A 564 -18.83 1.16 31.21
CA GLN A 564 -19.24 0.67 32.53
C GLN A 564 -19.11 1.75 33.61
N ARG A 565 -18.05 2.55 33.59
CA ARG A 565 -17.87 3.69 34.51
C ARG A 565 -18.89 4.80 34.25
N GLU A 566 -19.11 5.19 33.01
CA GLU A 566 -20.11 6.20 32.63
C GLU A 566 -21.53 5.74 32.97
N ALA A 567 -21.86 4.47 32.73
CA ALA A 567 -23.14 3.88 33.14
C ALA A 567 -23.28 3.80 34.67
N ALA A 568 -22.19 3.54 35.40
CA ALA A 568 -22.20 3.57 36.86
C ALA A 568 -22.40 4.99 37.40
N ILE A 569 -21.76 6.00 36.80
CA ILE A 569 -21.95 7.42 37.17
C ILE A 569 -23.39 7.86 36.89
N MET A 570 -23.93 7.54 35.70
CA MET A 570 -25.33 7.87 35.39
C MET A 570 -26.32 7.19 36.34
N ARG A 571 -26.06 5.95 36.79
CA ARG A 571 -26.89 5.29 37.80
C ARG A 571 -26.84 5.97 39.16
N ILE A 572 -25.69 6.52 39.56
CA ILE A 572 -25.54 7.27 40.81
C ILE A 572 -26.30 8.59 40.74
N ASP A 573 -26.19 9.33 39.62
CA ASP A 573 -26.97 10.56 39.39
C ASP A 573 -28.48 10.30 39.44
N THR A 574 -28.97 9.29 38.72
CA THR A 574 -30.42 8.95 38.75
C THR A 574 -30.90 8.45 40.10
N GLY A 575 -30.02 7.86 40.91
CA GLY A 575 -30.33 7.41 42.27
C GLY A 575 -30.41 8.56 43.27
N HIS A 576 -29.65 9.65 43.04
CA HIS A 576 -29.72 10.87 43.84
C HIS A 576 -31.02 11.64 43.54
N ASP A 577 -31.39 11.77 42.28
CA ASP A 577 -32.66 12.41 41.87
C ASP A 577 -33.90 11.69 42.42
N SER A 578 -33.84 10.35 42.58
CA SER A 578 -34.95 9.59 43.19
C SER A 578 -35.06 9.78 44.70
N MET A 579 -33.95 9.96 45.43
CA MET A 579 -33.98 10.21 46.87
C MET A 579 -34.46 11.63 47.20
N ASP A 580 -34.11 12.62 46.38
CA ASP A 580 -34.61 14.00 46.55
C ASP A 580 -36.10 14.14 46.21
N SER A 581 -36.67 13.23 45.42
CA SER A 581 -38.11 13.15 45.14
C SER A 581 -38.94 12.44 46.21
N GLU A 582 -38.31 11.66 47.09
CA GLU A 582 -38.96 11.04 48.26
C GLU A 582 -38.85 11.90 49.55
N ILE A 583 -38.06 12.99 49.51
CA ILE A 583 -37.84 13.90 50.64
C ILE A 583 -38.64 15.21 50.54
N ASN A 584 -39.32 15.47 49.41
CA ASN A 584 -40.34 16.53 49.26
C ASN A 584 -41.75 15.94 49.23
#